data_AF-A0A356RB42-F1
#
_entry.id   AF-A0A356RB42-F1
#
_cell.length_a   1.000
_cell.length_b   1.000
_cell.length_c   1.000
_cell.angle_alpha   90.00
_cell.angle_beta   90.00
_cell.angle_gamma   90.00
#
_symmetry.space_group_name_H-M   'P 1'
#
loop_
_entity.id
_entity.type
_entity.pdbx_description
1 polymer ?
#
loop_
_entity_poly.entity_id
_entity_poly.type
_entity_poly.pdbx_seq_one_letter_code
_entity_poly.pdbx_strand_id
1 'polypeptide(L)'
;MVLLDGATLLLRETGEANAARPAGTYGTDWGNPDGEECVQCHRKHSPGLYQEWNQSMHGQRGVNCLDCHKADGKDKDGFRHKGQLISIIVTPKDCARCHTTEFQEMDGSHHSKAGDILASFDNLLGEVVGGPEAVNAGCKQCHGSTIEIGEDGKPLPTTWPNTGIGRINPDGSRGSCSACHGRHRFSKAQARTPDTCGKCHVGPDHPQIEVYNESKHGIIYHAKTTEMNLESDKWEAGVDYSAAPTCATCHMSAGGGEKPTHNVGERISWTLRPPISVKNNLVKLKDGSEFDVPEGQPLPKVGDKAKKSEVVEVLTWKERRLKMQNVCTACHTDSV
;
A
#
# COMPACT_ATOMS: atom_id res chain seq x y z
N MET A 1 69.91 1.90 -16.47
CA MET A 1 69.83 0.56 -15.85
C MET A 1 69.81 0.83 -14.34
N VAL A 2 68.68 1.17 -13.72
CA VAL A 2 67.44 0.40 -13.55
C VAL A 2 66.24 1.37 -13.54
N LEU A 3 65.20 1.08 -14.32
CA LEU A 3 63.85 1.62 -14.18
C LEU A 3 62.96 0.43 -13.84
N LEU A 4 62.30 0.44 -12.68
CA LEU A 4 61.21 -0.46 -12.35
C LEU A 4 60.10 0.37 -11.70
N ASP A 5 59.28 0.97 -12.57
CA ASP A 5 57.93 1.43 -12.23
C ASP A 5 57.04 0.19 -12.09
N GLY A 6 56.59 -0.06 -10.86
CA GLY A 6 55.65 -1.13 -10.54
C GLY A 6 54.29 -0.57 -10.18
N ALA A 7 53.62 0.09 -11.13
CA ALA A 7 52.20 0.44 -10.98
C ALA A 7 51.35 -0.81 -11.20
N THR A 8 51.02 -1.50 -10.10
CA THR A 8 50.03 -2.59 -10.12
C THR A 8 48.64 -1.97 -10.32
N LEU A 9 48.16 -2.02 -11.56
CA LEU A 9 46.80 -1.67 -11.92
C LEU A 9 45.86 -2.73 -11.33
N LEU A 10 45.35 -2.48 -10.12
CA LEU A 10 44.21 -3.20 -9.57
C LEU A 10 42.99 -2.90 -10.43
N LEU A 11 42.76 -3.72 -11.45
CA LEU A 11 41.46 -3.91 -12.07
C LEU A 11 40.51 -4.36 -10.97
N ARG A 12 39.79 -3.42 -10.36
CA ARG A 12 38.54 -3.71 -9.68
C ARG A 12 37.60 -4.24 -10.76
N GLU A 13 37.56 -5.55 -10.91
CA GLU A 13 36.36 -6.20 -11.40
C GLU A 13 35.25 -5.79 -10.44
N THR A 14 34.43 -4.82 -10.86
CA THR A 14 33.12 -4.61 -10.28
C THR A 14 32.32 -5.85 -10.65
N GLY A 15 32.47 -6.91 -9.85
CA GLY A 15 31.61 -8.08 -9.92
C GLY A 15 30.18 -7.57 -9.96
N GLU A 16 29.48 -7.89 -11.05
CA GLU A 16 28.06 -7.62 -11.17
C GLU A 16 27.36 -8.34 -10.03
N ALA A 17 27.11 -7.64 -8.93
CA ALA A 17 26.04 -7.99 -8.00
C ALA A 17 24.69 -7.64 -8.65
N ASN A 18 24.46 -8.11 -9.88
CA ASN A 18 23.16 -8.14 -10.53
C ASN A 18 22.48 -9.41 -10.03
N ALA A 19 21.40 -9.28 -9.25
CA ALA A 19 20.68 -10.42 -8.69
C ALA A 19 20.29 -11.48 -9.75
N ALA A 20 20.17 -12.73 -9.31
CA ALA A 20 19.60 -13.88 -10.03
C ALA A 20 18.23 -13.46 -10.63
N ARG A 21 17.87 -13.59 -11.91
CA ARG A 21 18.12 -14.67 -12.86
C ARG A 21 17.91 -14.18 -14.30
N PRO A 22 18.97 -14.07 -15.10
CA PRO A 22 18.86 -14.00 -16.56
C PRO A 22 18.62 -15.38 -17.23
N ALA A 23 18.61 -16.48 -16.46
CA ALA A 23 18.59 -17.86 -16.98
C ALA A 23 17.68 -18.79 -16.16
N GLY A 24 16.43 -18.38 -15.91
CA GLY A 24 15.41 -19.23 -15.28
C GLY A 24 14.65 -20.09 -16.29
N THR A 25 13.97 -21.15 -15.83
CA THR A 25 13.09 -22.00 -16.65
C THR A 25 11.74 -21.31 -16.88
N TYR A 26 11.27 -21.23 -18.13
CA TYR A 26 9.94 -20.69 -18.47
C TYR A 26 8.80 -21.44 -17.78
N GLY A 27 7.83 -20.70 -17.23
CA GLY A 27 6.66 -21.26 -16.54
C GLY A 27 6.93 -21.70 -15.10
N THR A 28 8.19 -21.74 -14.66
CA THR A 28 8.59 -22.12 -13.29
C THR A 28 9.35 -20.99 -12.58
N ASP A 29 10.27 -20.34 -13.29
CA ASP A 29 11.12 -19.24 -12.79
C ASP A 29 10.83 -17.89 -13.46
N TRP A 30 10.04 -17.93 -14.54
CA TRP A 30 9.59 -16.78 -15.32
C TRP A 30 8.09 -16.91 -15.54
N GLY A 31 7.35 -15.83 -15.30
CA GLY A 31 5.93 -15.70 -15.57
C GLY A 31 5.65 -15.63 -17.07
N ASN A 32 4.76 -14.74 -17.51
CA ASN A 32 4.39 -14.66 -18.93
C ASN A 32 5.65 -14.62 -19.84
N PRO A 33 5.89 -15.62 -20.73
CA PRO A 33 7.12 -15.71 -21.52
C PRO A 33 7.43 -14.44 -22.34
N ASP A 34 6.39 -13.79 -22.86
CA ASP A 34 6.50 -12.54 -23.63
C ASP A 34 7.08 -11.37 -22.79
N GLY A 35 7.08 -11.51 -21.46
CA GLY A 35 7.63 -10.53 -20.53
C GLY A 35 9.16 -10.44 -20.58
N GLU A 36 9.85 -11.43 -21.15
CA GLU A 36 11.31 -11.41 -21.29
C GLU A 36 11.79 -10.23 -22.16
N GLU A 37 11.10 -9.98 -23.28
CA GLU A 37 11.42 -8.86 -24.17
C GLU A 37 11.31 -7.51 -23.44
N CYS A 38 10.33 -7.40 -22.53
CA CYS A 38 10.15 -6.24 -21.68
C CYS A 38 11.37 -6.05 -20.77
N VAL A 39 11.81 -7.12 -20.10
CA VAL A 39 12.96 -7.08 -19.19
C VAL A 39 14.25 -6.74 -19.93
N GLN A 40 14.53 -7.39 -21.07
CA GLN A 40 15.75 -7.16 -21.85
C GLN A 40 15.83 -5.70 -22.37
N CYS A 41 14.71 -5.15 -22.83
CA CYS A 41 14.62 -3.78 -23.32
C CYS A 41 14.71 -2.76 -22.17
N HIS A 42 13.89 -2.91 -21.12
CA HIS A 42 13.85 -1.98 -20.00
C HIS A 42 15.07 -2.05 -19.10
N ARG A 43 15.83 -3.15 -19.07
CA ARG A 43 17.16 -3.18 -18.44
C ARG A 43 18.10 -2.13 -19.02
N LYS A 44 18.01 -1.87 -20.32
CA LYS A 44 18.84 -0.87 -21.03
C LYS A 44 18.24 0.53 -20.97
N HIS A 45 16.95 0.66 -21.18
CA HIS A 45 16.27 1.95 -21.36
C HIS A 45 15.64 2.51 -20.08
N SER A 46 15.44 1.69 -19.05
CA SER A 46 14.86 2.08 -17.75
C SER A 46 15.56 1.34 -16.61
N PRO A 47 16.89 1.46 -16.47
CA PRO A 47 17.69 0.63 -15.57
C PRO A 47 17.22 0.74 -14.11
N GLY A 48 16.77 1.91 -13.65
CA GLY A 48 16.22 2.08 -12.30
C GLY A 48 14.95 1.25 -12.07
N LEU A 49 14.01 1.27 -13.01
CA LEU A 49 12.78 0.46 -12.93
C LEU A 49 13.12 -1.03 -12.93
N TYR A 50 14.01 -1.44 -13.84
CA TYR A 50 14.50 -2.81 -13.90
C TYR A 50 15.13 -3.23 -12.57
N GLN A 51 16.00 -2.40 -11.98
CA GLN A 51 16.66 -2.75 -10.72
C GLN A 51 15.68 -2.85 -9.55
N GLU A 52 14.72 -1.93 -9.44
CA GLU A 52 13.68 -2.01 -8.41
C GLU A 52 12.82 -3.27 -8.53
N TRP A 53 12.40 -3.62 -9.75
CA TRP A 53 11.69 -4.88 -10.01
C TRP A 53 12.58 -6.10 -9.75
N ASN A 54 13.82 -6.11 -10.24
CA ASN A 54 14.74 -7.23 -10.10
C ASN A 54 15.06 -7.51 -8.62
N GLN A 55 15.14 -6.47 -7.79
CA GLN A 55 15.36 -6.59 -6.34
C GLN A 55 14.08 -6.79 -5.52
N SER A 56 12.91 -6.83 -6.18
CA SER A 56 11.62 -7.12 -5.54
C SER A 56 11.41 -8.61 -5.35
N MET A 57 10.56 -8.99 -4.39
CA MET A 57 10.14 -10.39 -4.26
C MET A 57 9.35 -10.87 -5.49
N HIS A 58 8.65 -9.98 -6.21
CA HIS A 58 7.98 -10.34 -7.45
C HIS A 58 8.98 -10.79 -8.52
N GLY A 59 10.02 -9.99 -8.80
CA GLY A 59 11.07 -10.36 -9.74
C GLY A 59 11.81 -11.63 -9.33
N GLN A 60 12.12 -11.77 -8.03
CA GLN A 60 12.79 -12.96 -7.49
C GLN A 60 11.92 -14.23 -7.51
N ARG A 61 10.59 -14.08 -7.59
CA ARG A 61 9.61 -15.19 -7.66
C ARG A 61 9.03 -15.39 -9.06
N GLY A 62 9.62 -14.77 -10.08
CA GLY A 62 9.24 -14.95 -11.47
C GLY A 62 8.03 -14.15 -11.94
N VAL A 63 7.47 -13.25 -11.13
CA VAL A 63 6.43 -12.31 -11.59
C VAL A 63 7.10 -11.19 -12.38
N ASN A 64 6.90 -11.19 -13.70
CA ASN A 64 7.54 -10.26 -14.63
C ASN A 64 6.62 -9.09 -15.02
N CYS A 65 7.11 -8.23 -15.92
CA CYS A 65 6.42 -7.00 -16.32
C CYS A 65 5.02 -7.27 -16.86
N LEU A 66 4.83 -8.27 -17.72
CA LEU A 66 3.54 -8.55 -18.35
C LEU A 66 2.57 -9.28 -17.43
N ASP A 67 3.05 -9.95 -16.38
CA ASP A 67 2.13 -10.54 -15.40
C ASP A 67 1.29 -9.44 -14.74
N CYS A 68 1.86 -8.25 -14.53
CA CYS A 68 1.15 -7.09 -14.00
C CYS A 68 0.56 -6.18 -15.09
N HIS A 69 1.33 -5.84 -16.12
CA HIS A 69 0.98 -4.79 -17.07
C HIS A 69 0.20 -5.26 -18.30
N LYS A 70 0.03 -6.57 -18.52
CA LYS A 70 -0.74 -7.06 -19.66
C LYS A 70 -2.19 -6.59 -19.54
N ALA A 71 -2.64 -5.89 -20.59
CA ALA A 71 -4.02 -5.48 -20.75
C ALA A 71 -4.76 -6.40 -21.73
N ASP A 72 -6.07 -6.40 -21.65
CA ASP A 72 -6.98 -6.98 -22.62
C ASP A 72 -7.59 -5.92 -23.54
N GLY A 73 -8.30 -6.35 -24.60
CA GLY A 73 -8.88 -5.43 -25.58
C GLY A 73 -10.07 -4.61 -25.06
N LYS A 74 -10.54 -4.86 -23.84
CA LYS A 74 -11.64 -4.14 -23.18
C LYS A 74 -11.13 -3.11 -22.17
N ASP A 75 -9.86 -3.22 -21.75
CA ASP A 75 -9.21 -2.26 -20.87
C ASP A 75 -9.11 -0.90 -21.57
N LYS A 76 -9.73 0.11 -20.95
CA LYS A 76 -9.78 1.47 -21.51
C LYS A 76 -8.40 2.11 -21.62
N ASP A 77 -7.52 1.73 -20.71
CA ASP A 77 -6.12 2.14 -20.58
C ASP A 77 -5.14 1.16 -21.26
N GLY A 78 -5.66 0.27 -22.09
CA GLY A 78 -4.85 -0.62 -22.93
C GLY A 78 -4.31 0.10 -24.16
N PHE A 79 -3.00 0.05 -24.37
CA PHE A 79 -2.37 0.53 -25.60
C PHE A 79 -1.23 -0.40 -26.05
N ARG A 80 -0.93 -0.37 -27.36
CA ARG A 80 0.13 -1.21 -27.93
C ARG A 80 1.51 -0.67 -27.59
N HIS A 81 2.37 -1.54 -27.06
CA HIS A 81 3.77 -1.27 -26.81
C HIS A 81 4.61 -2.46 -27.27
N LYS A 82 5.43 -2.25 -28.32
CA LYS A 82 6.36 -3.25 -28.86
C LYS A 82 5.72 -4.64 -29.10
N GLY A 83 4.54 -4.66 -29.72
CA GLY A 83 3.82 -5.88 -30.08
C GLY A 83 2.84 -6.37 -28.99
N GLN A 84 3.04 -5.99 -27.74
CA GLN A 84 2.19 -6.35 -26.61
C GLN A 84 1.09 -5.30 -26.37
N LEU A 85 -0.05 -5.72 -25.84
CA LEU A 85 -1.10 -4.82 -25.32
C LEU A 85 -0.90 -4.67 -23.82
N ILE A 86 -0.62 -3.46 -23.37
CA ILE A 86 -0.30 -3.17 -21.97
C ILE A 86 -1.14 -2.02 -21.42
N SER A 87 -1.30 -2.00 -20.10
CA SER A 87 -1.69 -0.81 -19.34
C SER A 87 -0.52 -0.35 -18.48
N ILE A 88 -0.34 0.98 -18.35
CA ILE A 88 0.60 1.57 -17.40
C ILE A 88 0.09 1.43 -15.96
N ILE A 89 -1.23 1.42 -15.77
CA ILE A 89 -1.87 1.50 -14.45
C ILE A 89 -2.27 0.09 -14.03
N VAL A 90 -1.43 -0.52 -13.20
CA VAL A 90 -1.79 -1.74 -12.48
C VAL A 90 -2.75 -1.37 -11.35
N THR A 91 -3.95 -1.94 -11.39
CA THR A 91 -5.04 -1.65 -10.46
C THR A 91 -5.10 -2.67 -9.32
N PRO A 92 -5.89 -2.41 -8.26
CA PRO A 92 -6.20 -3.43 -7.25
C PRO A 92 -6.74 -4.75 -7.82
N LYS A 93 -7.54 -4.72 -8.91
CA LYS A 93 -8.05 -5.95 -9.53
C LYS A 93 -6.94 -6.76 -10.21
N ASP A 94 -5.92 -6.10 -10.74
CA ASP A 94 -4.74 -6.80 -11.28
C ASP A 94 -3.98 -7.53 -10.17
N CYS A 95 -3.80 -6.89 -9.02
CA CYS A 95 -3.20 -7.48 -7.83
C CYS A 95 -4.03 -8.65 -7.29
N ALA A 96 -5.36 -8.52 -7.33
CA ALA A 96 -6.31 -9.52 -6.82
C ALA A 96 -6.27 -10.86 -7.56
N ARG A 97 -5.62 -10.94 -8.74
CA ARG A 97 -5.36 -12.22 -9.41
C ARG A 97 -4.51 -13.18 -8.56
N CYS A 98 -3.67 -12.63 -7.69
CA CYS A 98 -2.82 -13.39 -6.75
C CYS A 98 -3.14 -13.07 -5.27
N HIS A 99 -3.47 -11.81 -4.96
CA HIS A 99 -3.67 -11.29 -3.60
C HIS A 99 -5.14 -11.01 -3.31
N THR A 100 -5.97 -12.06 -3.33
CA THR A 100 -7.43 -11.95 -3.18
C THR A 100 -7.84 -11.47 -1.79
N THR A 101 -7.19 -12.00 -0.74
CA THR A 101 -7.47 -11.62 0.65
C THR A 101 -7.14 -10.15 0.90
N GLU A 102 -5.92 -9.72 0.57
CA GLU A 102 -5.48 -8.34 0.79
C GLU A 102 -6.32 -7.35 -0.03
N PHE A 103 -6.71 -7.75 -1.25
CA PHE A 103 -7.64 -6.97 -2.07
C PHE A 103 -9.00 -6.80 -1.38
N GLN A 104 -9.62 -7.89 -0.91
CA GLN A 104 -10.95 -7.83 -0.28
C GLN A 104 -10.95 -6.98 0.99
N GLU A 105 -9.91 -7.12 1.82
CA GLU A 105 -9.74 -6.32 3.03
C GLU A 105 -9.60 -4.82 2.70
N MET A 106 -8.77 -4.48 1.71
CA MET A 106 -8.55 -3.09 1.30
C MET A 106 -9.76 -2.50 0.56
N ASP A 107 -10.36 -3.25 -0.36
CA ASP A 107 -11.50 -2.82 -1.18
C ASP A 107 -12.73 -2.55 -0.32
N GLY A 108 -12.88 -3.20 0.84
CA GLY A 108 -13.90 -2.88 1.84
C GLY A 108 -13.56 -1.67 2.72
N SER A 109 -12.29 -1.40 2.97
CA SER A 109 -11.82 -0.36 3.90
C SER A 109 -12.25 1.08 3.58
N HIS A 110 -12.23 1.98 4.57
CA HIS A 110 -12.33 3.43 4.33
C HIS A 110 -11.20 3.99 3.45
N HIS A 111 -10.01 3.39 3.49
CA HIS A 111 -8.87 3.82 2.68
C HIS A 111 -9.15 3.71 1.17
N SER A 112 -9.83 2.66 0.69
CA SER A 112 -10.18 2.56 -0.74
C SER A 112 -11.19 3.63 -1.19
N LYS A 113 -11.94 4.25 -0.27
CA LYS A 113 -12.90 5.32 -0.55
C LYS A 113 -12.35 6.71 -0.25
N ALA A 114 -11.07 6.83 0.10
CA ALA A 114 -10.49 8.11 0.49
C ALA A 114 -10.63 9.20 -0.58
N GLY A 115 -10.65 8.83 -1.87
CA GLY A 115 -10.84 9.76 -2.98
C GLY A 115 -12.22 10.43 -3.02
N ASP A 116 -13.23 9.87 -2.36
CA ASP A 116 -14.59 10.43 -2.32
C ASP A 116 -14.64 11.76 -1.55
N ILE A 117 -13.64 12.04 -0.70
CA ILE A 117 -13.53 13.31 0.00
C ILE A 117 -13.43 14.49 -0.97
N LEU A 118 -12.92 14.27 -2.18
CA LEU A 118 -12.76 15.33 -3.17
C LEU A 118 -14.12 15.83 -3.70
N ALA A 119 -15.18 15.03 -3.57
CA ALA A 119 -16.54 15.46 -3.85
C ALA A 119 -17.26 16.06 -2.64
N SER A 120 -16.58 16.21 -1.49
CA SER A 120 -17.18 16.72 -0.25
C SER A 120 -17.05 18.23 -0.11
N PHE A 121 -17.88 18.82 0.76
CA PHE A 121 -17.81 20.25 1.09
C PHE A 121 -16.43 20.66 1.63
N ASP A 122 -15.72 19.74 2.30
CA ASP A 122 -14.38 19.98 2.84
C ASP A 122 -13.35 20.23 1.73
N ASN A 123 -13.58 19.75 0.50
CA ASN A 123 -12.72 20.01 -0.65
C ASN A 123 -13.06 21.33 -1.39
N LEU A 124 -14.22 21.95 -1.09
CA LEU A 124 -14.64 23.18 -1.76
C LEU A 124 -13.62 24.31 -1.57
N LEU A 125 -13.08 24.45 -0.35
CA LEU A 125 -12.06 25.45 -0.07
C LEU A 125 -10.75 25.16 -0.81
N GLY A 126 -10.36 23.88 -0.87
CA GLY A 126 -9.17 23.44 -1.61
C GLY A 126 -9.27 23.74 -3.09
N GLU A 127 -10.38 23.35 -3.74
CA GLU A 127 -10.57 23.56 -5.18
C GLU A 127 -10.80 25.02 -5.57
N VAL A 128 -11.62 25.75 -4.80
CA VAL A 128 -12.03 27.12 -5.16
C VAL A 128 -10.97 28.15 -4.80
N VAL A 129 -10.31 28.01 -3.64
CA VAL A 129 -9.30 28.99 -3.18
C VAL A 129 -7.89 28.57 -3.56
N GLY A 130 -7.57 27.28 -3.44
CA GLY A 130 -6.24 26.76 -3.78
C GLY A 130 -6.03 26.54 -5.28
N GLY A 131 -7.10 26.30 -6.04
CA GLY A 131 -7.04 25.96 -7.46
C GLY A 131 -6.66 24.50 -7.73
N PRO A 132 -6.86 24.02 -8.97
CA PRO A 132 -6.69 22.61 -9.32
C PRO A 132 -5.25 22.11 -9.15
N GLU A 133 -4.24 22.96 -9.37
CA GLU A 133 -2.84 22.61 -9.21
C GLU A 133 -2.48 22.32 -7.75
N ALA A 134 -2.97 23.13 -6.80
CA ALA A 134 -2.75 22.91 -5.37
C ALA A 134 -3.42 21.62 -4.89
N VAL A 135 -4.65 21.36 -5.35
CA VAL A 135 -5.38 20.12 -5.03
C VAL A 135 -4.68 18.90 -5.65
N ASN A 136 -4.14 19.04 -6.87
CA ASN A 136 -3.37 17.98 -7.54
C ASN A 136 -2.06 17.65 -6.79
N ALA A 137 -1.35 18.66 -6.28
CA ALA A 137 -0.09 18.48 -5.56
C ALA A 137 -0.29 18.08 -4.09
N GLY A 138 -1.40 18.45 -3.46
CA GLY A 138 -1.73 18.16 -2.07
C GLY A 138 -2.75 17.03 -1.92
N CYS A 139 -4.03 17.39 -1.90
CA CYS A 139 -5.14 16.50 -1.54
C CYS A 139 -5.14 15.19 -2.34
N LYS A 140 -4.97 15.28 -3.66
CA LYS A 140 -5.03 14.11 -4.57
C LYS A 140 -3.84 13.17 -4.41
N GLN A 141 -2.69 13.62 -3.91
CA GLN A 141 -1.53 12.76 -3.67
C GLN A 141 -1.72 11.83 -2.46
N CYS A 142 -2.57 12.24 -1.51
CA CYS A 142 -2.91 11.47 -0.32
C CYS A 142 -4.21 10.69 -0.50
N HIS A 143 -5.31 11.36 -0.88
CA HIS A 143 -6.63 10.75 -0.99
C HIS A 143 -6.84 9.95 -2.28
N GLY A 144 -6.23 10.40 -3.37
CA GLY A 144 -6.42 9.84 -4.70
C GLY A 144 -7.54 10.54 -5.46
N SER A 145 -7.56 10.39 -6.78
CA SER A 145 -8.57 10.96 -7.67
C SER A 145 -8.98 9.98 -8.76
N THR A 146 -10.00 10.33 -9.54
CA THR A 146 -10.32 9.65 -10.79
C THR A 146 -9.17 9.78 -11.78
N ILE A 147 -8.78 8.66 -12.37
CA ILE A 147 -7.81 8.63 -13.46
C ILE A 147 -8.54 8.69 -14.79
N GLU A 148 -8.15 9.66 -15.60
CA GLU A 148 -8.67 9.85 -16.95
C GLU A 148 -7.70 9.27 -17.97
N ILE A 149 -8.26 8.62 -18.97
CA ILE A 149 -7.53 7.98 -20.05
C ILE A 149 -7.79 8.74 -21.34
N GLY A 150 -6.71 9.09 -22.04
CA GLY A 150 -6.78 9.74 -23.35
C GLY A 150 -7.19 8.77 -24.46
N GLU A 151 -7.48 9.32 -25.64
CA GLU A 151 -7.87 8.54 -26.81
C GLU A 151 -6.78 7.54 -27.27
N ASP A 152 -5.53 7.78 -26.88
CA ASP A 152 -4.39 6.91 -27.18
C ASP A 152 -4.22 5.75 -26.18
N GLY A 153 -5.18 5.57 -25.27
CA GLY A 153 -5.16 4.55 -24.22
C GLY A 153 -4.19 4.86 -23.07
N LYS A 154 -3.54 6.02 -23.06
CA LYS A 154 -2.62 6.41 -21.98
C LYS A 154 -3.31 7.31 -20.96
N PRO A 155 -2.91 7.26 -19.68
CA PRO A 155 -3.45 8.16 -18.69
C PRO A 155 -3.05 9.61 -18.94
N LEU A 156 -3.99 10.52 -18.72
CA LEU A 156 -3.77 11.96 -18.91
C LEU A 156 -2.81 12.51 -17.83
N PRO A 157 -1.84 13.37 -18.19
CA PRO A 157 -0.92 13.98 -17.21
C PRO A 157 -1.60 14.82 -16.13
N THR A 158 -2.84 15.26 -16.38
CA THR A 158 -3.66 16.02 -15.43
C THR A 158 -4.16 15.18 -14.25
N THR A 159 -4.25 13.86 -14.42
CA THR A 159 -4.74 12.92 -13.40
C THR A 159 -3.71 11.86 -13.02
N TRP A 160 -2.59 11.76 -13.75
CA TRP A 160 -1.50 10.81 -13.51
C TRP A 160 -0.13 11.50 -13.58
N PRO A 161 0.83 11.20 -12.68
CA PRO A 161 0.82 10.13 -11.67
C PRO A 161 -0.03 10.43 -10.43
N ASN A 162 -0.70 9.39 -9.93
CA ASN A 162 -1.45 9.44 -8.67
C ASN A 162 -1.24 8.15 -7.86
N THR A 163 -0.87 8.33 -6.59
CA THR A 163 -0.65 7.23 -5.62
C THR A 163 -1.49 7.38 -4.36
N GLY A 164 -2.52 8.22 -4.41
CA GLY A 164 -3.41 8.42 -3.28
C GLY A 164 -4.20 7.15 -2.98
N ILE A 165 -4.41 6.89 -1.69
CA ILE A 165 -4.81 5.57 -1.19
C ILE A 165 -6.18 5.11 -1.71
N GLY A 166 -7.07 6.06 -2.05
CA GLY A 166 -8.41 5.85 -2.60
C GLY A 166 -8.58 6.27 -4.06
N ARG A 167 -7.52 6.19 -4.87
CA ARG A 167 -7.55 6.44 -6.33
C ARG A 167 -8.69 5.68 -7.01
N ILE A 168 -9.39 6.30 -7.95
CA ILE A 168 -10.46 5.66 -8.74
C ILE A 168 -9.89 5.27 -10.11
N ASN A 169 -9.77 3.96 -10.35
CA ASN A 169 -9.04 3.40 -11.48
C ASN A 169 -9.91 3.27 -12.76
N PRO A 170 -9.28 3.15 -13.95
CA PRO A 170 -9.99 3.02 -15.23
C PRO A 170 -10.93 1.80 -15.33
N ASP A 171 -10.59 0.71 -14.64
CA ASP A 171 -11.37 -0.53 -14.52
C ASP A 171 -12.49 -0.44 -13.46
N GLY A 172 -12.72 0.74 -12.88
CA GLY A 172 -13.70 1.02 -11.84
C GLY A 172 -13.33 0.54 -10.44
N SER A 173 -12.18 -0.13 -10.27
CA SER A 173 -11.69 -0.50 -8.94
C SER A 173 -11.25 0.72 -8.13
N ARG A 174 -11.27 0.59 -6.81
CA ARG A 174 -10.90 1.65 -5.89
C ARG A 174 -9.62 1.32 -5.12
N GLY A 175 -8.75 2.32 -5.04
CA GLY A 175 -7.53 2.32 -4.26
C GLY A 175 -6.24 2.22 -5.08
N SER A 176 -5.12 2.37 -4.36
CA SER A 176 -3.76 2.26 -4.91
C SER A 176 -2.89 1.37 -4.02
N CYS A 177 -2.67 0.13 -4.45
CA CYS A 177 -1.81 -0.83 -3.73
C CYS A 177 -0.35 -0.38 -3.60
N SER A 178 0.10 0.61 -4.39
CA SER A 178 1.45 1.17 -4.27
C SER A 178 1.55 2.35 -3.30
N ALA A 179 0.52 2.62 -2.49
CA ALA A 179 0.53 3.74 -1.55
C ALA A 179 1.49 3.53 -0.37
N CYS A 180 1.59 2.28 0.14
CA CYS A 180 2.42 1.94 1.30
C CYS A 180 3.73 1.23 0.93
N HIS A 181 3.67 0.26 0.02
CA HIS A 181 4.85 -0.40 -0.56
C HIS A 181 4.98 -0.01 -2.03
N GLY A 182 5.89 0.92 -2.31
CA GLY A 182 6.01 1.58 -3.60
C GLY A 182 6.39 0.64 -4.74
N ARG A 183 5.90 0.96 -5.94
CA ARG A 183 6.39 0.34 -7.18
C ARG A 183 7.83 0.79 -7.46
N HIS A 184 8.72 -0.03 -8.02
CA HIS A 184 8.53 -1.42 -8.47
C HIS A 184 9.13 -2.45 -7.49
N ARG A 185 9.57 -2.01 -6.31
CA ARG A 185 10.13 -2.88 -5.27
C ARG A 185 9.07 -3.68 -4.52
N PHE A 186 7.89 -3.07 -4.28
CA PHE A 186 6.81 -3.62 -3.47
C PHE A 186 7.32 -4.21 -2.13
N SER A 187 8.22 -3.49 -1.45
CA SER A 187 8.90 -3.96 -0.25
C SER A 187 7.95 -3.99 0.96
N LYS A 188 7.80 -5.16 1.59
CA LYS A 188 7.11 -5.31 2.88
C LYS A 188 7.82 -4.51 3.98
N ALA A 189 9.15 -4.46 3.96
CA ALA A 189 9.92 -3.66 4.91
C ALA A 189 9.57 -2.18 4.81
N GLN A 190 9.46 -1.63 3.59
CA GLN A 190 9.02 -0.25 3.39
C GLN A 190 7.62 -0.02 3.97
N ALA A 191 6.66 -0.91 3.71
CA ALA A 191 5.30 -0.78 4.27
C ALA A 191 5.25 -0.88 5.80
N ARG A 192 6.26 -1.50 6.44
CA ARG A 192 6.36 -1.65 7.90
C ARG A 192 6.99 -0.43 8.58
N THR A 193 7.63 0.48 7.84
CA THR A 193 8.20 1.69 8.43
C THR A 193 7.14 2.76 8.70
N PRO A 194 7.30 3.60 9.73
CA PRO A 194 6.41 4.74 9.98
C PRO A 194 6.39 5.77 8.84
N ASP A 195 7.52 5.95 8.15
CA ASP A 195 7.68 6.99 7.12
C ASP A 195 6.70 6.83 5.95
N THR A 196 6.32 5.59 5.62
CA THR A 196 5.35 5.33 4.56
C THR A 196 3.96 5.89 4.89
N CYS A 197 3.57 5.83 6.17
CA CYS A 197 2.33 6.41 6.67
C CYS A 197 2.43 7.93 6.76
N GLY A 198 3.59 8.44 7.18
CA GLY A 198 3.88 9.86 7.34
C GLY A 198 3.81 10.69 6.06
N LYS A 199 3.79 10.06 4.87
CA LYS A 199 3.46 10.75 3.61
C LYS A 199 2.10 11.46 3.68
N CYS A 200 1.11 10.85 4.36
CA CYS A 200 -0.28 11.33 4.37
C CYS A 200 -0.78 11.63 5.79
N HIS A 201 -0.34 10.87 6.78
CA HIS A 201 -0.75 10.97 8.18
C HIS A 201 0.13 11.96 8.94
N VAL A 202 0.01 13.22 8.56
CA VAL A 202 0.88 14.33 8.97
C VAL A 202 0.07 15.61 9.03
N GLY A 203 0.62 16.63 9.68
CA GLY A 203 0.08 17.98 9.63
C GLY A 203 -1.04 18.23 10.65
N PRO A 204 -1.64 19.43 10.60
CA PRO A 204 -2.43 19.98 11.70
C PRO A 204 -3.78 19.29 11.92
N ASP A 205 -4.33 18.64 10.88
CA ASP A 205 -5.63 18.00 10.89
C ASP A 205 -5.57 16.55 11.42
N HIS A 206 -4.45 15.88 11.24
CA HIS A 206 -4.21 14.54 11.77
C HIS A 206 -2.70 14.24 11.92
N PRO A 207 -2.06 14.71 13.00
CA PRO A 207 -0.60 14.68 13.18
C PRO A 207 -0.09 13.32 13.70
N GLN A 208 -0.47 12.19 13.08
CA GLN A 208 -0.12 10.89 13.63
C GLN A 208 1.38 10.59 13.56
N ILE A 209 2.09 11.01 12.50
CA ILE A 209 3.54 10.77 12.40
C ILE A 209 4.32 11.62 13.41
N GLU A 210 3.90 12.85 13.68
CA GLU A 210 4.51 13.72 14.69
C GLU A 210 4.29 13.15 16.09
N VAL A 211 3.06 12.73 16.41
CA VAL A 211 2.74 12.09 17.69
C VAL A 211 3.54 10.80 17.87
N TYR A 212 3.68 9.98 16.82
CA TYR A 212 4.47 8.76 16.87
C TYR A 212 5.95 9.06 17.11
N ASN A 213 6.54 9.99 16.36
CA ASN A 213 7.97 10.32 16.45
C ASN A 213 8.36 10.89 17.81
N GLU A 214 7.48 11.66 18.46
CA GLU A 214 7.69 12.19 19.81
C GLU A 214 7.40 11.17 20.92
N SER A 215 6.76 10.04 20.59
CA SER A 215 6.49 8.97 21.56
C SER A 215 7.73 8.13 21.85
N LYS A 216 7.72 7.42 22.99
CA LYS A 216 8.78 6.43 23.28
C LYS A 216 8.84 5.30 22.25
N HIS A 217 7.73 4.93 21.63
CA HIS A 217 7.73 3.93 20.55
C HIS A 217 8.54 4.42 19.36
N GLY A 218 8.30 5.65 18.88
CA GLY A 218 9.05 6.23 17.75
C GLY A 218 10.52 6.42 18.06
N ILE A 219 10.86 6.97 19.23
CA ILE A 219 12.24 7.18 19.66
C ILE A 219 13.02 5.85 19.68
N ILE A 220 12.41 4.78 20.23
CA ILE A 220 13.06 3.46 20.31
C ILE A 220 13.16 2.82 18.92
N TYR A 221 12.12 2.92 18.08
CA TYR A 221 12.16 2.43 16.70
C TYR A 221 13.34 3.01 15.92
N HIS A 222 13.52 4.34 15.98
CA HIS A 222 14.62 5.02 15.30
C HIS A 222 15.99 4.63 15.88
N ALA A 223 16.08 4.43 17.19
CA ALA A 223 17.32 4.00 17.84
C ALA A 223 17.67 2.53 17.56
N LYS A 224 16.69 1.68 17.22
CA LYS A 224 16.82 0.22 17.11
C LYS A 224 16.28 -0.34 15.80
N THR A 225 16.29 0.44 14.71
CA THR A 225 15.70 0.00 13.43
C THR A 225 16.33 -1.31 12.91
N THR A 226 17.62 -1.56 13.19
CA THR A 226 18.30 -2.80 12.80
C THR A 226 17.81 -4.04 13.56
N GLU A 227 17.14 -3.87 14.71
CA GLU A 227 16.55 -4.96 15.51
C GLU A 227 15.10 -5.27 15.10
N MET A 228 14.52 -4.51 14.16
CA MET A 228 13.11 -4.61 13.78
C MET A 228 12.79 -5.76 12.82
N ASN A 229 13.78 -6.44 12.25
CA ASN A 229 13.59 -7.56 11.34
C ASN A 229 12.60 -7.26 10.18
N LEU A 230 12.67 -6.05 9.61
CA LEU A 230 11.64 -5.49 8.71
C LEU A 230 11.43 -6.29 7.42
N GLU A 231 12.41 -7.07 6.96
CA GLU A 231 12.33 -7.87 5.72
C GLU A 231 11.67 -9.24 5.92
N SER A 232 11.40 -9.67 7.16
CA SER A 232 10.96 -11.03 7.45
C SER A 232 9.63 -11.41 6.80
N ASP A 233 9.49 -12.65 6.36
CA ASP A 233 8.23 -13.17 5.83
C ASP A 233 7.14 -13.24 6.90
N LYS A 234 7.52 -13.63 8.12
CA LYS A 234 6.69 -13.55 9.32
C LYS A 234 7.13 -12.35 10.16
N TRP A 235 6.20 -11.45 10.49
CA TRP A 235 6.51 -10.22 11.23
C TRP A 235 5.46 -9.95 12.28
N GLU A 236 5.60 -10.63 13.41
CA GLU A 236 4.70 -10.61 14.56
C GLU A 236 5.39 -9.95 15.76
N ALA A 237 4.74 -8.93 16.34
CA ALA A 237 5.27 -8.24 17.52
C ALA A 237 5.41 -9.19 18.71
N GLY A 238 6.52 -9.09 19.43
CA GLY A 238 6.85 -9.98 20.56
C GLY A 238 7.40 -11.35 20.15
N VAL A 239 7.38 -11.70 18.86
CA VAL A 239 7.88 -12.97 18.33
C VAL A 239 9.06 -12.74 17.38
N ASP A 240 8.84 -11.97 16.31
CA ASP A 240 9.85 -11.74 15.26
C ASP A 240 10.65 -10.45 15.48
N TYR A 241 10.14 -9.55 16.32
CA TYR A 241 10.80 -8.33 16.80
C TYR A 241 10.16 -7.88 18.11
N SER A 242 10.93 -7.15 18.93
CA SER A 242 10.46 -6.63 20.22
C SER A 242 10.94 -5.20 20.51
N ALA A 243 11.71 -4.60 19.61
CA ALA A 243 12.36 -3.32 19.87
C ALA A 243 11.37 -2.17 20.07
N ALA A 244 10.42 -2.00 19.15
CA ALA A 244 9.33 -1.02 19.24
C ALA A 244 8.19 -1.40 18.29
N PRO A 245 6.95 -0.92 18.51
CA PRO A 245 5.89 -1.00 17.51
C PRO A 245 6.02 0.13 16.48
N THR A 246 5.60 -0.12 15.24
CA THR A 246 5.39 0.91 14.20
C THR A 246 3.89 1.15 13.96
N CYS A 247 3.55 2.07 13.06
CA CYS A 247 2.17 2.26 12.58
C CYS A 247 1.57 0.93 12.09
N ALA A 248 2.33 0.19 11.27
CA ALA A 248 1.91 -1.10 10.73
C ALA A 248 1.77 -2.15 11.84
N THR A 249 2.64 -2.18 12.86
CA THR A 249 2.49 -3.07 14.02
C THR A 249 1.10 -2.96 14.64
N CYS A 250 0.69 -1.73 14.97
CA CYS A 250 -0.56 -1.48 15.68
C CYS A 250 -1.79 -1.67 14.80
N HIS A 251 -1.75 -1.20 13.55
CA HIS A 251 -2.95 -1.06 12.73
C HIS A 251 -3.16 -2.17 11.69
N MET A 252 -2.12 -2.94 11.32
CA MET A 252 -2.19 -3.86 10.17
C MET A 252 -1.50 -5.19 10.38
N SER A 253 -0.44 -5.28 11.19
CA SER A 253 0.41 -6.46 11.30
C SER A 253 -0.06 -7.39 12.42
N ALA A 254 0.49 -8.61 12.45
CA ALA A 254 0.22 -9.57 13.50
C ALA A 254 0.83 -9.14 14.84
N GLY A 255 0.16 -9.45 15.95
CA GLY A 255 0.67 -9.20 17.29
C GLY A 255 -0.35 -9.53 18.37
N GLY A 256 0.09 -10.18 19.45
CA GLY A 256 -0.74 -10.53 20.60
C GLY A 256 -1.99 -11.35 20.23
N GLY A 257 -1.85 -12.27 19.27
CA GLY A 257 -2.93 -13.12 18.78
C GLY A 257 -3.79 -12.51 17.66
N GLU A 258 -3.64 -11.22 17.36
CA GLU A 258 -4.31 -10.61 16.21
C GLU A 258 -3.62 -10.99 14.90
N LYS A 259 -4.43 -11.27 13.87
CA LYS A 259 -3.97 -11.56 12.51
C LYS A 259 -3.64 -10.27 11.75
N PRO A 260 -2.77 -10.33 10.72
CA PRO A 260 -2.55 -9.19 9.86
C PRO A 260 -3.80 -8.91 9.00
N THR A 261 -3.98 -7.66 8.58
CA THR A 261 -5.08 -7.22 7.72
C THR A 261 -4.71 -5.96 6.92
N HIS A 262 -5.26 -5.83 5.72
CA HIS A 262 -5.22 -4.58 4.93
C HIS A 262 -6.39 -3.63 5.22
N ASN A 263 -7.32 -4.02 6.11
CA ASN A 263 -8.36 -3.13 6.58
C ASN A 263 -7.96 -2.45 7.90
N VAL A 264 -7.34 -1.27 7.79
CA VAL A 264 -6.92 -0.47 8.96
C VAL A 264 -8.08 -0.06 9.88
N GLY A 265 -9.32 -0.12 9.38
CA GLY A 265 -10.53 0.16 10.15
C GLY A 265 -10.76 -0.84 11.27
N GLU A 266 -10.35 -2.10 11.14
CA GLU A 266 -10.78 -3.16 12.07
C GLU A 266 -10.36 -2.94 13.53
N ARG A 267 -9.33 -2.14 13.79
CA ARG A 267 -8.80 -1.88 15.14
C ARG A 267 -9.13 -0.47 15.68
N ILE A 268 -9.92 0.32 14.94
CA ILE A 268 -10.20 1.73 15.27
C ILE A 268 -11.52 1.86 16.05
N SER A 269 -11.46 1.96 17.38
CA SER A 269 -12.68 2.11 18.19
C SER A 269 -13.26 3.53 18.24
N TRP A 270 -12.48 4.55 17.84
CA TRP A 270 -12.87 5.96 17.87
C TRP A 270 -12.61 6.63 16.52
N THR A 271 -13.56 7.44 16.06
CA THR A 271 -13.27 8.45 15.04
C THR A 271 -12.75 9.72 15.68
N LEU A 272 -11.60 10.19 15.22
CA LEU A 272 -10.94 11.42 15.69
C LEU A 272 -11.15 12.60 14.73
N ARG A 273 -11.86 12.38 13.61
CA ARG A 273 -12.20 13.43 12.65
C ARG A 273 -13.12 14.53 13.21
N PRO A 274 -14.21 14.21 13.94
CA PRO A 274 -15.09 15.26 14.48
C PRO A 274 -14.44 16.01 15.65
N PRO A 275 -14.86 17.27 15.93
CA PRO A 275 -14.37 18.04 17.08
C PRO A 275 -14.54 17.33 18.43
N ILE A 276 -15.56 16.47 18.54
CA ILE A 276 -15.78 15.59 19.67
C ILE A 276 -15.69 14.17 19.15
N SER A 277 -14.66 13.44 19.58
CA SER A 277 -14.45 12.05 19.18
C SER A 277 -15.66 11.18 19.56
N VAL A 278 -16.02 10.26 18.67
CA VAL A 278 -17.14 9.34 18.88
C VAL A 278 -16.65 7.91 18.71
N LYS A 279 -17.17 6.99 19.52
CA LYS A 279 -16.88 5.56 19.34
C LYS A 279 -17.64 5.03 18.14
N ASN A 280 -16.99 4.21 17.31
CA ASN A 280 -17.59 3.67 16.09
C ASN A 280 -17.58 2.14 16.09
N ASN A 281 -18.70 1.57 15.71
CA ASN A 281 -18.83 0.15 15.37
C ASN A 281 -18.66 0.01 13.85
N LEU A 282 -18.06 -1.07 13.38
CA LEU A 282 -17.88 -1.35 11.96
C LEU A 282 -18.90 -2.41 11.52
N VAL A 283 -19.64 -2.13 10.46
CA VAL A 283 -20.58 -3.08 9.84
C VAL A 283 -20.05 -3.47 8.47
N LYS A 284 -19.87 -4.76 8.24
CA LYS A 284 -19.45 -5.30 6.93
C LYS A 284 -20.61 -6.01 6.23
N LEU A 285 -20.66 -5.84 4.92
CA LEU A 285 -21.71 -6.34 4.06
C LEU A 285 -21.23 -7.45 3.12
N LYS A 286 -22.17 -8.27 2.65
CA LYS A 286 -21.91 -9.43 1.79
C LYS A 286 -21.27 -9.06 0.44
N ASP A 287 -21.46 -7.83 -0.02
CA ASP A 287 -20.89 -7.33 -1.26
C ASP A 287 -19.47 -6.76 -1.07
N GLY A 288 -18.88 -6.91 0.13
CA GLY A 288 -17.55 -6.43 0.48
C GLY A 288 -17.53 -4.98 0.97
N SER A 289 -18.63 -4.23 0.85
CA SER A 289 -18.69 -2.86 1.36
C SER A 289 -18.86 -2.83 2.88
N GLU A 290 -18.42 -1.73 3.50
CA GLU A 290 -18.53 -1.53 4.94
C GLU A 290 -18.88 -0.09 5.29
N PHE A 291 -19.37 0.12 6.51
CA PHE A 291 -19.63 1.45 7.05
C PHE A 291 -19.55 1.47 8.58
N ASP A 292 -19.19 2.63 9.12
CA ASP A 292 -19.20 2.87 10.56
C ASP A 292 -20.61 3.27 11.06
N VAL A 293 -20.96 2.79 12.26
CA VAL A 293 -22.15 3.19 13.02
C VAL A 293 -21.71 3.76 14.37
N PRO A 294 -21.93 5.06 14.63
CA PRO A 294 -21.57 5.69 15.90
C PRO A 294 -22.25 5.04 17.12
N GLU A 295 -21.58 5.08 18.27
CA GLU A 295 -22.15 4.63 19.55
C GLU A 295 -23.45 5.39 19.86
N GLY A 296 -24.45 4.65 20.34
CA GLY A 296 -25.79 5.16 20.63
C GLY A 296 -26.76 5.10 19.44
N GLN A 297 -26.27 4.84 18.22
CA GLN A 297 -27.14 4.57 17.07
C GLN A 297 -27.56 3.09 17.02
N PRO A 298 -28.75 2.77 16.46
CA PRO A 298 -29.17 1.40 16.27
C PRO A 298 -28.19 0.62 15.39
N LEU A 299 -27.65 -0.48 15.93
CA LEU A 299 -26.81 -1.41 15.18
C LEU A 299 -27.66 -2.44 14.46
N PRO A 300 -27.41 -2.69 13.15
CA PRO A 300 -28.05 -3.80 12.46
C PRO A 300 -27.50 -5.13 12.98
N LYS A 301 -28.25 -6.21 12.80
CA LYS A 301 -27.83 -7.58 13.11
C LYS A 301 -27.31 -8.27 11.87
N VAL A 302 -26.49 -9.31 12.07
CA VAL A 302 -26.08 -10.22 11.00
C VAL A 302 -27.35 -10.84 10.36
N GLY A 303 -27.43 -10.77 9.03
CA GLY A 303 -28.60 -11.16 8.24
C GLY A 303 -29.57 -10.01 7.91
N ASP A 304 -29.48 -8.86 8.58
CA ASP A 304 -30.30 -7.69 8.24
C ASP A 304 -29.88 -7.11 6.87
N LYS A 305 -30.82 -6.41 6.22
CA LYS A 305 -30.50 -5.60 5.03
C LYS A 305 -30.06 -4.20 5.44
N ALA A 306 -28.88 -3.80 4.98
CA ALA A 306 -28.34 -2.44 5.14
C ALA A 306 -27.68 -1.99 3.83
N LYS A 307 -27.85 -0.71 3.46
CA LYS A 307 -27.25 -0.11 2.24
C LYS A 307 -27.37 -0.96 0.96
N LYS A 308 -28.52 -1.66 0.79
CA LYS A 308 -28.86 -2.56 -0.33
C LYS A 308 -28.13 -3.91 -0.34
N SER A 309 -27.37 -4.23 0.69
CA SER A 309 -26.69 -5.52 0.86
C SER A 309 -27.07 -6.14 2.21
N GLU A 310 -26.54 -7.33 2.48
CA GLU A 310 -26.79 -8.10 3.70
C GLU A 310 -25.64 -7.94 4.67
N VAL A 311 -25.95 -7.71 5.94
CA VAL A 311 -24.94 -7.62 7.00
C VAL A 311 -24.36 -9.01 7.27
N VAL A 312 -23.04 -9.14 7.13
CA VAL A 312 -22.31 -10.41 7.36
C VAL A 312 -21.49 -10.38 8.64
N GLU A 313 -21.09 -9.19 9.09
CA GLU A 313 -20.29 -9.02 10.31
C GLU A 313 -20.58 -7.65 10.93
N VAL A 314 -20.62 -7.60 12.26
CA VAL A 314 -20.67 -6.36 13.03
C VAL A 314 -19.59 -6.42 14.09
N LEU A 315 -18.58 -5.56 13.97
CA LEU A 315 -17.53 -5.37 14.96
C LEU A 315 -17.88 -4.16 15.83
N THR A 316 -18.28 -4.41 17.06
CA THR A 316 -18.55 -3.35 18.03
C THR A 316 -17.29 -2.55 18.36
N TRP A 317 -17.45 -1.31 18.82
CA TRP A 317 -16.32 -0.51 19.26
C TRP A 317 -15.52 -1.19 20.38
N LYS A 318 -16.18 -2.02 21.22
CA LYS A 318 -15.54 -2.80 22.29
C LYS A 318 -14.65 -3.90 21.73
N GLU A 319 -15.13 -4.63 20.72
CA GLU A 319 -14.33 -5.64 20.02
C GLU A 319 -13.15 -5.01 19.29
N ARG A 320 -13.37 -3.88 18.58
CA ARG A 320 -12.27 -3.12 17.93
C ARG A 320 -11.24 -2.64 18.96
N ARG A 321 -11.70 -2.19 20.14
CA ARG A 321 -10.82 -1.80 21.25
C ARG A 321 -10.04 -2.99 21.81
N LEU A 322 -10.69 -4.14 21.99
CA LEU A 322 -10.05 -5.38 22.44
C LEU A 322 -8.99 -5.84 21.45
N LYS A 323 -9.27 -5.82 20.14
CA LYS A 323 -8.26 -6.11 19.11
C LYS A 323 -7.01 -5.24 19.25
N MET A 324 -7.19 -3.93 19.47
CA MET A 324 -6.04 -3.04 19.69
C MET A 324 -5.31 -3.35 21.01
N GLN A 325 -6.03 -3.66 22.09
CA GLN A 325 -5.44 -4.05 23.37
C GLN A 325 -4.62 -5.34 23.24
N ASN A 326 -5.12 -6.34 22.50
CA ASN A 326 -4.40 -7.57 22.20
C ASN A 326 -3.05 -7.27 21.54
N VAL A 327 -2.97 -6.35 20.59
CA VAL A 327 -1.67 -5.96 20.01
C VAL A 327 -0.71 -5.40 21.07
N CYS A 328 -1.21 -4.65 22.05
CA CYS A 328 -0.41 -4.15 23.17
C CYS A 328 0.12 -5.29 24.05
N THR A 329 -0.63 -6.39 24.23
CA THR A 329 -0.22 -7.51 25.09
C THR A 329 0.96 -8.31 24.55
N ALA A 330 1.32 -8.10 23.28
CA ALA A 330 2.57 -8.61 22.72
C ALA A 330 3.83 -8.16 23.49
N CYS A 331 3.75 -7.01 24.18
CA CYS A 331 4.89 -6.42 24.90
C CYS A 331 4.54 -5.89 26.30
N HIS A 332 3.25 -5.72 26.62
CA HIS A 332 2.80 -5.13 27.88
C HIS A 332 1.82 -6.06 28.61
N THR A 333 1.67 -5.88 29.92
CA THR A 333 0.63 -6.56 30.70
C THR A 333 -0.69 -5.80 30.58
N ASP A 334 -1.82 -6.51 30.78
CA ASP A 334 -3.18 -5.94 30.67
C ASP A 334 -3.49 -4.80 31.68
N SER A 335 -2.65 -4.66 32.71
CA SER A 335 -2.63 -3.52 33.62
C SER A 335 -1.35 -3.50 34.45
N VAL A 336 -0.90 -2.30 34.84
CA VAL A 336 -0.14 -2.02 36.06
C VAL A 336 -1.08 -1.39 37.07
#